data_AF-A0A3N5R8D1-F1
#
_entry.id   AF-A0A3N5R8D1-F1
#
_cell.length_a   1.000
_cell.length_b   1.000
_cell.length_c   1.000
_cell.angle_alpha   90.00
_cell.angle_beta   90.00
_cell.angle_gamma   90.00
#
_symmetry.space_group_name_H-M   'P 1'
#
loop_
_entity.id
_entity.type
_entity.pdbx_description
1 polymer ?
#
loop_
_entity_poly.entity_id
_entity_poly.type
_entity_poly.pdbx_seq_one_letter_code
_entity_poly.pdbx_strand_id
1 'polypeptide(L)'
;MATWDTFIGVDFKDMPEDAEQVAVIRDLSPGKRKYRSTYARIKISKDPKKYSEKLWVRLGRGQLIESPCSMTILETVSVIPEGM
;
A
#
# COMPACT_ATOMS: atom_id res chain seq x y z
N MET A 1 -9.77 -0.61 -12.07
CA MET A 1 -8.87 0.06 -11.11
C MET A 1 -9.02 -0.67 -9.79
N ALA A 2 -8.02 -1.42 -9.34
CA ALA A 2 -8.10 -2.02 -8.03
C ALA A 2 -7.81 -0.94 -6.98
N THR A 3 -8.50 -1.06 -5.84
CA THR A 3 -8.34 -0.12 -4.73
C THR A 3 -7.62 -0.84 -3.62
N TRP A 4 -6.59 -0.21 -3.08
CA TRP A 4 -5.74 -0.81 -2.07
C TRP A 4 -5.63 0.09 -0.85
N ASP A 5 -5.31 -0.52 0.28
CA ASP A 5 -5.06 0.12 1.56
C ASP A 5 -3.69 -0.31 2.05
N THR A 6 -2.90 0.62 2.56
CA THR A 6 -1.63 0.32 3.23
C THR A 6 -1.58 1.02 4.58
N PHE A 7 -0.77 0.47 5.47
CA PHE A 7 -0.55 0.99 6.79
C PHE A 7 0.91 1.40 6.93
N ILE A 8 1.15 2.65 7.32
CA ILE A 8 2.47 3.19 7.59
C ILE A 8 2.60 3.54 9.07
N GLY A 9 3.70 3.12 9.68
CA GLY A 9 4.06 3.49 11.06
C GLY A 9 4.77 4.84 11.17
N VAL A 10 5.14 5.44 10.03
CA VAL A 10 5.80 6.74 9.92
C VAL A 10 4.80 7.83 9.52
N ASP A 11 5.21 9.10 9.61
CA ASP A 11 4.41 10.20 9.12
C ASP A 11 4.29 10.17 7.58
N PHE A 12 3.13 10.60 7.08
CA PHE A 12 2.86 10.62 5.63
C PHE A 12 3.85 11.49 4.84
N LYS A 13 4.41 12.52 5.47
CA LYS A 13 5.41 13.40 4.85
C LYS A 13 6.70 12.66 4.53
N ASP A 14 7.10 11.77 5.44
CA ASP A 14 8.32 10.97 5.36
C ASP A 14 8.12 9.67 4.56
N MET A 15 6.90 9.44 4.05
CA MET A 15 6.64 8.33 3.16
C MET A 15 7.50 8.45 1.89
N PRO A 16 8.29 7.41 1.55
CA PRO A 16 9.08 7.41 0.34
C PRO A 16 8.19 7.54 -0.89
N GLU A 17 8.56 8.46 -1.79
CA GLU A 17 7.90 8.63 -3.08
C GLU A 17 8.79 8.06 -4.18
N ASP A 18 8.18 7.33 -5.12
CA ASP A 18 8.84 6.66 -6.25
C ASP A 18 9.97 5.69 -5.89
N ALA A 19 10.14 5.39 -4.61
CA ALA A 19 11.07 4.40 -4.11
C ALA A 19 10.45 3.00 -4.10
N GLU A 20 11.27 1.99 -4.37
CA GLU A 20 10.89 0.60 -4.22
C GLU A 20 10.91 0.22 -2.76
N GLN A 21 9.76 -0.17 -2.23
CA GLN A 21 9.66 -0.62 -0.85
C GLN A 21 8.77 -1.86 -0.76
N VAL A 22 9.11 -2.74 0.18
CA VAL A 22 8.20 -3.82 0.57
C VAL A 22 7.20 -3.24 1.56
N ALA A 23 5.92 -3.35 1.22
CA ALA A 23 4.84 -2.88 2.07
C ALA A 23 3.73 -3.93 2.16
N VAL A 24 2.95 -3.86 3.23
CA VAL A 24 1.69 -4.59 3.32
C VAL A 24 0.64 -3.82 2.56
N ILE A 25 0.09 -4.44 1.53
CA ILE A 25 -1.08 -3.94 0.80
C ILE A 25 -2.29 -4.80 1.13
N ARG A 26 -3.43 -4.15 1.26
CA ARG A 26 -4.71 -4.79 1.55
C ARG A 26 -5.68 -4.47 0.43
N ASP A 27 -6.23 -5.49 -0.19
CA ASP A 27 -7.21 -5.33 -1.27
C ASP A 27 -8.52 -4.76 -0.71
N LEU A 28 -8.98 -3.62 -1.22
CA LEU A 28 -10.28 -3.02 -0.90
C LEU A 28 -11.33 -3.24 -1.99
N SER A 29 -10.96 -3.92 -3.07
CA SER A 29 -11.86 -4.21 -4.17
C SER A 29 -13.04 -5.06 -3.67
N PRO A 30 -14.28 -4.76 -4.10
CA PRO A 30 -15.44 -5.53 -3.68
C PRO A 30 -15.31 -6.97 -4.18
N GLY A 31 -15.40 -7.94 -3.27
CA GLY A 31 -15.32 -9.37 -3.60
C GLY A 31 -14.83 -10.23 -2.44
N LYS A 32 -14.58 -11.52 -2.73
CA LYS A 32 -14.15 -12.52 -1.73
C LYS A 32 -12.78 -12.22 -1.10
N ARG A 33 -11.95 -11.40 -1.76
CA ARG A 33 -10.59 -11.05 -1.31
C ARG A 33 -10.52 -9.67 -0.65
N LYS A 34 -11.66 -9.01 -0.44
CA LYS A 34 -11.72 -7.74 0.29
C LYS A 34 -11.09 -7.94 1.68
N TYR A 35 -10.18 -7.05 2.04
CA TYR A 35 -9.34 -7.06 3.22
C TYR A 35 -8.24 -8.13 3.26
N ARG A 36 -7.94 -8.80 2.15
CA ARG A 36 -6.79 -9.69 2.07
C ARG A 36 -5.51 -8.86 2.09
N SER A 37 -4.72 -9.04 3.14
CA SER A 37 -3.38 -8.47 3.25
C SER A 37 -2.35 -9.37 2.55
N THR A 38 -1.44 -8.75 1.82
CA THR A 38 -0.28 -9.41 1.22
C THR A 38 0.92 -8.49 1.30
N TYR A 39 2.11 -9.07 1.38
CA TYR A 39 3.34 -8.29 1.25
C TYR A 39 3.67 -8.18 -0.23
N ALA A 40 3.97 -6.97 -0.67
CA ALA A 40 4.35 -6.72 -2.04
C ALA A 40 5.45 -5.66 -2.10
N ARG A 41 6.36 -5.82 -3.06
CA ARG A 41 7.27 -4.76 -3.47
C ARG A 41 6.46 -3.80 -4.35
N ILE A 42 6.30 -2.57 -3.88
CA ILE A 42 5.49 -1.54 -4.52
C ILE A 42 6.30 -0.24 -4.68
N LYS A 43 5.85 0.60 -5.62
CA LYS A 43 6.23 2.02 -5.68
C LYS A 43 5.00 2.86 -5.37
N ILE A 44 5.14 3.83 -4.48
CA ILE A 44 4.07 4.75 -4.09
C ILE A 44 4.39 6.15 -4.60
N SER A 45 3.37 6.90 -4.99
CA SER A 45 3.47 8.32 -5.30
C SER A 45 2.32 9.06 -4.64
N LYS A 46 2.58 10.23 -4.05
CA LYS A 46 1.52 11.09 -3.49
C LYS A 46 0.64 11.69 -4.60
N ASP A 47 1.11 11.73 -5.84
CA ASP A 47 0.28 12.08 -6.99
C ASP A 47 -0.68 10.91 -7.33
N PRO A 48 -2.01 11.09 -7.25
CA PRO A 48 -2.99 10.06 -7.57
C PRO A 48 -3.06 9.67 -9.05
N LYS A 49 -2.44 10.44 -9.97
CA LYS A 49 -2.49 10.19 -11.42
C LYS A 49 -1.25 9.49 -11.96
N LYS A 50 -0.21 9.31 -11.15
CA LYS A 50 1.08 8.78 -11.60
C LYS A 50 1.03 7.29 -11.94
N TYR A 51 0.32 6.51 -11.12
CA TYR A 51 0.18 5.07 -11.30
C TYR A 51 -1.29 4.65 -11.48
N SER A 52 -1.50 3.44 -12.01
CA SER A 52 -2.84 2.91 -12.34
C SER A 52 -3.67 2.51 -11.13
N GLU A 53 -3.03 2.12 -10.03
CA GLU A 53 -3.71 1.63 -8.83
C GLU A 53 -3.92 2.75 -7.81
N LYS A 54 -5.10 2.75 -7.18
CA LYS A 54 -5.44 3.72 -6.13
C LYS A 54 -5.03 3.16 -4.77
N LEU A 55 -4.25 3.95 -4.03
CA LEU A 55 -3.76 3.59 -2.70
C LEU A 55 -4.32 4.54 -1.64
N TRP A 56 -4.93 3.95 -0.62
CA TRP A 56 -5.30 4.63 0.61
C TRP A 56 -4.23 4.37 1.67
N VAL A 57 -3.75 5.43 2.30
CA VAL A 57 -2.72 5.34 3.33
C VAL A 57 -3.35 5.57 4.70
N ARG A 58 -3.13 4.63 5.62
CA ARG A 58 -3.48 4.74 7.04
C ARG A 58 -2.23 4.91 7.88
N LEU A 59 -2.26 5.88 8.79
CA LEU A 59 -1.20 6.12 9.75
C LEU A 59 -1.28 5.14 10.93
N GLY A 60 -0.17 5.03 11.67
CA GLY A 60 -0.02 4.26 12.90
C GLY A 60 -1.15 4.41 13.91
N ARG A 61 -1.77 5.60 13.95
CA ARG A 61 -2.87 5.96 14.86
C ARG A 61 -4.26 5.65 14.29
N GLY A 62 -4.35 4.94 13.17
CA GLY A 62 -5.60 4.62 12.48
C GLY A 62 -6.18 5.75 11.62
N GLN A 63 -5.50 6.89 11.54
CA GLN A 63 -5.93 8.04 10.75
C GLN A 63 -5.76 7.77 9.25
N LEU A 64 -6.84 7.91 8.49
CA LEU A 64 -6.82 7.81 7.04
C LEU A 64 -6.37 9.15 6.45
N ILE A 65 -5.43 9.12 5.51
CA ILE A 65 -5.04 10.32 4.76
C ILE A 65 -6.16 10.70 3.79
N GLU A 66 -6.59 11.96 3.82
CA GLU A 66 -7.69 12.46 2.99
C GLU A 66 -7.36 12.41 1.49
N SER A 67 -6.09 12.57 1.15
CA SER A 67 -5.61 12.54 -0.23
C SER A 67 -5.25 11.11 -0.66
N PRO A 68 -5.93 10.54 -1.67
CA PRO A 68 -5.56 9.23 -2.20
C PRO A 68 -4.21 9.33 -2.91
N CYS A 69 -3.36 8.33 -2.70
CA CYS A 69 -2.10 8.16 -3.43
C CYS A 69 -2.32 7.22 -4.63
N SER A 70 -1.33 7.17 -5.51
CA SER A 70 -1.25 6.11 -6.51
C SER A 70 -0.11 5.16 -6.20
N MET A 71 -0.23 3.91 -6.65
CA MET A 71 0.85 2.95 -6.55
C MET A 71 0.92 2.02 -7.74
N THR A 72 2.05 1.34 -7.87
CA THR A 72 2.20 0.18 -8.74
C THR A 72 2.81 -0.99 -7.97
N ILE A 73 2.33 -2.19 -8.27
CA ILE A 73 2.82 -3.44 -7.68
C ILE A 73 3.88 -3.99 -8.62
N LEU A 74 5.12 -4.11 -8.14
CA LEU A 74 6.21 -4.70 -8.90
C LEU A 74 6.23 -6.22 -8.73
N GLU A 75 6.11 -6.68 -7.49
CA GLU A 75 6.20 -8.10 -7.15
C GLU A 75 5.44 -8.40 -5.85
N THR A 76 4.78 -9.55 -5.75
CA THR A 76 4.19 -10.01 -4.49
C THR A 76 5.21 -10.87 -3.75
N VAL A 77 5.57 -10.48 -2.54
CA VAL A 77 6.57 -11.17 -1.72
C VAL A 77 5.85 -12.02 -0.69
N SER A 78 6.15 -13.31 -0.60
CA SER A 78 5.71 -14.12 0.53
C SER A 78 6.75 -14.01 1.63
N VAL A 79 6.47 -13.19 2.64
CA VAL A 79 7.32 -13.12 3.84
C VAL A 79 6.98 -14.35 4.68
N ILE A 80 7.71 -15.44 4.45
CA ILE A 80 7.76 -16.55 5.39
C ILE A 80 8.68 -16.06 6.52
N PRO A 81 8.23 -16.03 7.79
CA PRO A 81 9.14 -15.70 8.88
C PRO A 81 10.28 -16.72 8.89
N GLU A 82 11.53 -16.25 8.78
CA GLU A 82 12.71 -17.10 8.96
C GLU A 82 12.72 -17.57 10.43
N GLY A 83 12.21 -18.78 10.68
CA GLY A 83 12.18 -19.39 12.00
C GLY A 83 10.91 -20.17 12.38
N MET A 84 10.34 -20.96 11.47
CA MET A 84 9.52 -22.13 11.86
C MET A 84 10.36 -23.39 11.81
#